data_AF-A0A3D5E5C5-F1
#
_entry.id   AF-A0A3D5E5C5-F1
#
_cell.length_a   1.000
_cell.length_b   1.000
_cell.length_c   1.000
_cell.angle_alpha   90.00
_cell.angle_beta   90.00
_cell.angle_gamma   90.00
#
_symmetry.space_group_name_H-M   'P 1'
#
loop_
_entity.id
_entity.type
_entity.pdbx_description
1 polymer ?
#
loop_
_entity_poly.entity_id
_entity_poly.type
_entity_poly.pdbx_seq_one_letter_code
_entity_poly.pdbx_strand_id
1 'polypeptide(L)'
;MANVTQLKHLEHLEDEMLNYGVEGCMAAVSFLQEIRKMLGSDNSTGFMQTKWDGVPSVVCGINPRTENFFIGTKSVFNKEEPKIASSENGIDMYYGEKSPDLAKKLKLCFKYFSQLGIKGVIQGDFLADKSDVKTETVNGEKL
;
A
#
# COMPACT_ATOMS: atom_id res chain seq x y z
N MET A 1 3.66 -28.84 1.90
CA MET A 1 3.00 -27.54 1.61
C MET A 1 2.89 -26.80 2.93
N ALA A 2 3.49 -25.63 3.04
CA ALA A 2 3.45 -24.86 4.29
C ALA A 2 2.05 -24.27 4.49
N ASN A 3 1.37 -24.65 5.57
CA ASN A 3 0.10 -24.06 6.00
C ASN A 3 0.35 -22.68 6.62
N VAL A 4 0.46 -21.63 5.79
CA VAL A 4 0.59 -20.25 6.27
C VAL A 4 -0.81 -19.68 6.50
N THR A 5 -1.22 -19.51 7.75
CA THR A 5 -2.61 -19.14 8.09
C THR A 5 -2.85 -17.64 8.28
N GLN A 6 -1.85 -16.82 8.58
CA GLN A 6 -1.95 -15.35 8.53
C GLN A 6 -0.60 -14.69 8.81
N LEU A 7 -0.10 -13.84 7.90
CA LEU A 7 1.07 -12.98 8.15
C LEU A 7 0.60 -11.70 8.86
N LYS A 8 0.43 -11.74 10.19
CA LYS A 8 0.17 -10.50 10.97
C LYS A 8 1.44 -9.76 11.37
N HIS A 9 2.59 -10.43 11.32
CA HIS A 9 3.91 -9.84 11.31
C HIS A 9 4.80 -10.75 10.44
N LEU A 10 5.52 -10.16 9.49
CA LEU A 10 6.77 -10.76 9.03
C LEU A 10 7.77 -10.37 10.11
N GLU A 11 8.16 -11.34 10.95
CA GLU A 11 9.26 -11.15 11.91
C GLU A 11 10.50 -10.71 11.13
N HIS A 12 11.27 -9.76 11.68
CA HIS A 12 12.52 -9.40 11.03
C HIS A 12 13.53 -10.54 11.17
N LEU A 13 14.46 -10.64 10.23
CA LEU A 13 15.45 -11.70 10.21
C LEU A 13 16.31 -11.70 11.49
N GLU A 14 16.59 -10.51 12.03
CA GLU A 14 17.31 -10.33 13.29
C GLU A 14 16.53 -10.80 14.53
N ASP A 15 15.20 -10.76 14.49
CA ASP A 15 14.36 -11.14 15.62
C ASP A 15 14.43 -12.65 15.86
N GLU A 16 14.60 -13.45 14.80
CA GLU A 16 14.81 -14.90 14.90
C GLU A 16 16.04 -15.24 15.77
N MET A 17 17.13 -14.48 15.64
CA MET A 17 18.35 -14.68 16.45
C MET A 17 18.09 -14.36 17.93
N LEU A 18 17.29 -13.34 18.21
CA LEU A 18 16.95 -12.93 19.58
C LEU A 18 15.95 -13.89 20.24
N ASN A 19 15.00 -14.41 19.46
CA ASN A 19 13.93 -15.28 19.93
C ASN A 19 14.39 -16.73 20.13
N TYR A 20 15.29 -17.22 19.26
CA TYR A 20 15.66 -18.63 19.19
C TYR A 20 17.17 -18.88 19.24
N GLY A 21 18.00 -17.87 19.48
CA GLY A 21 19.44 -18.05 19.66
C GLY A 21 20.13 -18.68 18.45
N VAL A 22 20.84 -19.80 18.67
CA VAL A 22 21.64 -20.46 17.62
C VAL A 22 20.75 -21.01 16.51
N GLU A 23 19.60 -21.58 16.87
CA GLU A 23 18.61 -22.10 15.94
C GLU A 23 18.06 -21.00 15.03
N GLY A 24 17.80 -19.81 15.59
CA GLY A 24 17.39 -18.62 14.85
C GLY A 24 18.46 -18.13 13.87
N CYS A 25 19.73 -18.12 14.29
CA CYS A 25 20.86 -17.81 13.40
C CYS A 25 20.94 -18.76 12.20
N MET A 26 20.77 -20.07 12.44
CA MET A 26 20.79 -21.08 11.37
C MET A 26 19.60 -20.92 10.42
N ALA A 27 18.42 -20.61 10.95
CA ALA A 27 17.23 -20.32 10.14
C ALA A 27 17.44 -19.09 9.25
N ALA A 28 18.03 -18.02 9.78
CA ALA A 28 18.33 -16.80 9.04
C ALA A 28 19.33 -17.05 7.89
N VAL A 29 20.39 -17.82 8.13
CA VAL A 29 21.36 -18.22 7.10
C VAL A 29 20.69 -19.07 6.02
N SER A 30 19.86 -20.04 6.40
CA SER A 30 19.12 -20.88 5.46
C SER A 30 18.19 -20.03 4.58
N PHE A 31 17.49 -19.06 5.17
CA PHE A 31 16.63 -18.14 4.43
C PHE A 31 17.39 -17.33 3.38
N LEU A 32 18.55 -16.76 3.73
CA LEU A 32 19.39 -16.02 2.80
C LEU A 32 19.95 -16.90 1.68
N GLN A 33 20.30 -18.16 1.98
CA GLN A 33 20.72 -19.12 0.96
C GLN A 33 19.59 -19.45 -0.01
N GLU A 34 18.35 -19.57 0.47
CA GLU A 34 17.18 -19.78 -0.38
C GLU A 34 16.87 -18.54 -1.23
N ILE A 35 16.94 -17.31 -0.68
CA ILE A 35 16.82 -16.07 -1.47
C ILE A 35 17.85 -16.04 -2.61
N ARG A 36 19.10 -16.40 -2.32
CA ARG A 36 20.16 -16.44 -3.35
C ARG A 36 19.81 -17.43 -4.47
N LYS A 37 19.27 -18.61 -4.13
CA LYS A 37 18.82 -19.58 -5.14
C LYS A 37 17.62 -19.04 -5.93
N MET A 38 16.68 -18.37 -5.26
CA MET A 38 15.48 -17.77 -5.87
C MET A 38 15.79 -16.66 -6.88
N LEU A 39 16.72 -15.76 -6.52
CA LEU A 39 17.05 -14.60 -7.35
C LEU A 39 18.16 -14.86 -8.38
N GLY A 40 18.81 -16.02 -8.34
CA GLY A 40 20.02 -16.32 -9.10
C GLY A 40 19.84 -16.64 -10.59
N SER A 41 18.67 -16.41 -11.20
CA SER A 41 18.31 -16.90 -12.55
C SER A 41 18.45 -18.42 -12.73
N ASP A 42 18.69 -19.17 -11.65
CA ASP A 42 18.62 -20.62 -11.61
C ASP A 42 17.16 -21.04 -11.46
N ASN A 43 16.79 -22.16 -12.10
CA ASN A 43 15.45 -22.78 -12.17
C ASN A 43 14.84 -23.12 -10.79
N SER A 44 14.66 -22.13 -9.94
CA SER A 44 14.14 -22.27 -8.59
C SER A 44 12.67 -21.90 -8.57
N THR A 45 11.86 -22.77 -7.99
CA THR A 45 10.40 -22.61 -7.87
C THR A 45 10.03 -21.74 -6.67
N GLY A 46 10.74 -20.63 -6.47
CA GLY A 46 10.51 -19.73 -5.35
C GLY A 46 9.13 -19.10 -5.40
N PHE A 47 8.38 -19.17 -4.29
CA PHE A 47 7.11 -18.46 -4.17
C PHE A 47 7.38 -17.02 -3.73
N MET A 48 7.33 -16.09 -4.67
CA MET A 48 7.41 -14.65 -4.40
C MET A 48 6.00 -14.07 -4.27
N GLN A 49 5.67 -13.50 -3.11
CA GLN A 49 4.44 -12.74 -2.93
C GLN A 49 4.76 -11.23 -3.00
N THR A 50 4.24 -10.55 -4.02
CA THR A 50 4.40 -9.10 -4.16
C THR A 50 3.48 -8.36 -3.21
N LYS A 51 4.06 -7.55 -2.32
CA LYS A 51 3.32 -6.55 -1.54
C LYS A 51 3.21 -5.28 -2.39
N TRP A 52 1.97 -4.89 -2.72
CA TRP A 52 1.68 -3.65 -3.41
C TRP A 52 1.55 -2.52 -2.38
N ASP A 53 2.64 -1.80 -2.13
CA ASP A 53 2.68 -0.66 -1.22
C ASP A 53 2.63 0.65 -2.03
N GLY A 54 1.76 1.58 -1.64
CA GLY A 54 1.47 2.80 -2.40
C GLY A 54 1.66 4.07 -1.59
N VAL A 55 1.58 5.22 -2.26
CA VAL A 55 1.59 6.54 -1.61
C VAL A 55 0.78 7.53 -2.44
N PRO A 56 -0.08 8.37 -1.82
CA PRO A 56 -0.39 8.51 -0.39
C PRO A 56 -1.42 7.49 0.14
N SER A 57 -1.55 7.40 1.47
CA SER A 57 -2.65 6.67 2.10
C SER A 57 -3.96 7.44 1.99
N VAL A 58 -4.98 6.76 1.46
CA VAL A 58 -6.29 7.29 1.11
C VAL A 58 -7.36 6.61 1.97
N VAL A 59 -8.18 7.44 2.62
CA VAL A 59 -9.39 7.04 3.33
C VAL A 59 -10.59 7.52 2.52
N CYS A 60 -11.53 6.64 2.22
CA CYS A 60 -12.74 7.00 1.49
C CYS A 60 -13.92 6.16 1.93
N GLY A 61 -15.13 6.63 1.60
CA GLY A 61 -16.35 5.92 1.95
C GLY A 61 -17.57 6.82 2.00
N ILE A 62 -18.64 6.32 2.60
CA ILE A 62 -19.86 7.09 2.85
C ILE A 62 -19.78 7.70 4.24
N ASN A 63 -19.95 9.02 4.32
CA ASN A 63 -20.02 9.71 5.59
C ASN A 63 -21.35 9.35 6.29
N PRO A 64 -21.33 8.79 7.51
CA PRO A 64 -22.55 8.35 8.17
C PRO A 64 -23.48 9.49 8.60
N ARG A 65 -22.99 10.74 8.62
CA ARG A 65 -23.78 11.93 9.00
C ARG A 65 -24.40 12.63 7.79
N THR A 66 -23.68 12.69 6.67
CA THR A 66 -24.11 13.45 5.49
C THR A 66 -24.56 12.57 4.34
N GLU A 67 -24.37 11.25 4.43
CA GLU A 67 -24.63 10.24 3.40
C GLU A 67 -23.90 10.47 2.07
N ASN A 68 -22.98 11.44 2.04
CA ASN A 68 -22.18 11.76 0.88
C ASN A 68 -20.92 10.91 0.85
N PHE A 69 -20.48 10.56 -0.36
CA PHE A 69 -19.14 10.00 -0.56
C PHE A 69 -18.09 11.04 -0.15
N PHE A 70 -17.06 10.58 0.54
CA PHE A 70 -15.93 11.41 0.93
C PHE A 70 -14.60 10.75 0.63
N ILE A 71 -13.57 11.58 0.58
CA ILE A 71 -12.19 11.17 0.47
C ILE A 71 -11.28 12.06 1.32
N GLY A 72 -10.15 11.51 1.72
CA GLY A 72 -9.07 12.27 2.34
C GLY A 72 -7.90 11.37 2.73
N THR A 73 -6.95 11.92 3.47
CA THR A 73 -5.89 11.15 4.13
C THR A 73 -6.31 10.78 5.55
N LYS A 74 -5.41 10.23 6.38
CA LYS A 74 -5.65 10.01 7.82
C LYS A 74 -6.16 11.26 8.58
N SER A 75 -5.93 12.46 8.03
CA SER A 75 -6.43 13.74 8.56
C SER A 75 -7.96 13.86 8.63
N VAL A 76 -8.71 12.96 7.99
CA VAL A 76 -10.17 12.86 8.16
C VAL A 76 -10.57 12.51 9.60
N PHE A 77 -9.66 11.93 10.39
CA PHE A 77 -9.87 11.55 11.79
C PHE A 77 -9.23 12.52 12.80
N ASN A 78 -8.78 13.69 12.35
CA ASN A 78 -8.25 14.70 13.27
C ASN A 78 -9.31 15.14 14.28
N LYS A 79 -8.90 15.36 15.53
CA LYS A 79 -9.80 15.72 16.63
C LYS A 79 -10.46 17.08 16.46
N GLU A 80 -9.67 18.10 16.09
CA GLU A 80 -10.13 19.49 16.04
C GLU A 80 -10.73 19.85 14.67
N GLU A 81 -10.01 19.55 13.59
CA GLU A 81 -10.42 19.89 12.22
C GLU A 81 -10.27 18.66 11.30
N PRO A 82 -11.28 17.77 11.27
CA PRO A 82 -11.28 16.62 10.37
C PRO A 82 -11.41 17.08 8.91
N LYS A 83 -10.42 16.74 8.09
CA LYS A 83 -10.35 17.14 6.68
C LYS A 83 -11.14 16.19 5.77
N ILE A 84 -12.45 16.26 5.84
CA ILE A 84 -13.35 15.39 5.08
C ILE A 84 -13.77 16.10 3.79
N ALA A 85 -13.21 15.70 2.64
CA ALA A 85 -13.58 16.27 1.34
C ALA A 85 -14.68 15.44 0.67
N SER A 86 -15.82 16.06 0.37
CA SER A 86 -16.93 15.45 -0.39
C SER A 86 -17.13 16.08 -1.78
N SER A 87 -16.18 16.88 -2.24
CA SER A 87 -16.17 17.50 -3.56
C SER A 87 -14.74 17.84 -3.98
N GLU A 88 -14.50 18.03 -5.28
CA GLU A 88 -13.18 18.44 -5.77
C GLU A 88 -12.71 19.78 -5.17
N ASN A 89 -13.63 20.73 -4.98
CA ASN A 89 -13.33 22.00 -4.31
C ASN A 89 -12.93 21.79 -2.84
N GLY A 90 -13.55 20.84 -2.14
CA GLY A 90 -13.16 20.47 -0.79
C GLY A 90 -11.76 19.84 -0.75
N ILE A 91 -11.41 19.06 -1.77
CA ILE A 91 -10.06 18.48 -1.89
C ILE A 91 -9.03 19.61 -2.06
N ASP A 92 -9.31 20.58 -2.93
CA ASP A 92 -8.42 21.73 -3.15
C ASP A 92 -8.27 22.57 -1.88
N MET A 93 -9.36 22.85 -1.17
CA MET A 93 -9.34 23.60 0.07
C MET A 93 -8.49 22.91 1.15
N TYR A 94 -8.62 21.59 1.33
CA TYR A 94 -7.94 20.89 2.42
C TYR A 94 -6.50 20.45 2.09
N TYR A 95 -6.21 20.19 0.81
CA TYR A 95 -4.96 19.55 0.37
C TYR A 95 -4.20 20.33 -0.71
N GLY A 96 -4.87 21.23 -1.45
CA GLY A 96 -4.32 21.91 -2.62
C GLY A 96 -3.11 22.79 -2.33
N GLU A 97 -3.17 23.62 -1.27
CA GLU A 97 -2.05 24.49 -0.89
C GLU A 97 -0.83 23.71 -0.36
N LYS A 98 -1.08 22.59 0.33
CA LYS A 98 -0.01 21.81 0.97
C LYS A 98 0.71 20.90 -0.01
N SER A 99 -0.02 20.31 -0.96
CA SER A 99 0.57 19.39 -1.93
C SER A 99 -0.34 19.27 -3.16
N PRO A 100 -0.02 19.96 -4.27
CA PRO A 100 -0.77 19.86 -5.52
C PRO A 100 -0.84 18.44 -6.09
N ASP A 101 0.23 17.65 -5.94
CA ASP A 101 0.27 16.25 -6.38
C ASP A 101 -0.69 15.37 -5.56
N LEU A 102 -0.71 15.54 -4.24
CA LEU A 102 -1.67 14.87 -3.36
C LEU A 102 -3.11 15.21 -3.75
N ALA A 103 -3.41 16.49 -3.98
CA ALA A 103 -4.75 16.93 -4.37
C ALA A 103 -5.16 16.30 -5.72
N LYS A 104 -4.25 16.26 -6.71
CA LYS A 104 -4.49 15.57 -7.99
C LYS A 104 -4.81 14.09 -7.81
N LYS A 105 -4.03 13.36 -7.01
CA LYS A 105 -4.25 11.93 -6.71
C LYS A 105 -5.57 11.70 -5.98
N LEU A 106 -5.92 12.54 -5.01
CA LEU A 106 -7.20 12.45 -4.30
C LEU A 106 -8.39 12.74 -5.21
N LYS A 107 -8.27 13.68 -6.15
CA LYS A 107 -9.33 13.93 -7.16
C LYS A 107 -9.55 12.73 -8.07
N LEU A 108 -8.47 12.08 -8.53
CA LEU A 108 -8.57 10.84 -9.29
C LEU A 108 -9.32 9.76 -8.49
N CYS A 109 -8.91 9.55 -7.24
CA CYS A 109 -9.57 8.59 -6.36
C CYS A 109 -11.05 8.95 -6.14
N PHE A 110 -11.37 10.22 -5.87
CA PHE A 110 -12.75 10.66 -5.66
C PHE A 110 -13.63 10.37 -6.88
N LYS A 111 -13.12 10.68 -8.07
CA LYS A 111 -13.81 10.45 -9.34
C LYS A 111 -14.11 8.97 -9.57
N TYR A 112 -13.14 8.08 -9.35
CA TYR A 112 -13.31 6.66 -9.67
C TYR A 112 -13.94 5.86 -8.54
N PHE A 113 -13.57 6.13 -7.28
CA PHE A 113 -14.02 5.31 -6.14
C PHE A 113 -15.46 5.57 -5.74
N SER A 114 -15.98 6.78 -5.99
CA SER A 114 -17.40 7.11 -5.78
C SER A 114 -18.35 6.22 -6.59
N GLN A 115 -17.87 5.61 -7.68
CA GLN A 115 -18.65 4.74 -8.56
C GLN A 115 -18.62 3.27 -8.13
N LEU A 116 -17.78 2.88 -7.17
CA LEU A 116 -17.55 1.48 -6.80
C LEU A 116 -18.57 0.91 -5.80
N GLY A 117 -19.54 1.71 -5.35
CA GLY A 117 -20.55 1.27 -4.39
C GLY A 117 -19.98 0.90 -3.01
N ILE A 118 -18.88 1.55 -2.60
CA ILE A 118 -18.23 1.33 -1.30
C ILE A 118 -19.23 1.58 -0.17
N LYS A 119 -19.36 0.60 0.73
CA LYS A 119 -20.18 0.68 1.94
C LYS A 119 -19.27 0.91 3.15
N GLY A 120 -19.62 1.87 4.00
CA GLY A 120 -18.83 2.23 5.17
C GLY A 120 -17.58 3.02 4.81
N VAL A 121 -16.53 2.89 5.63
CA VAL A 121 -15.25 3.60 5.47
C VAL A 121 -14.15 2.58 5.27
N ILE A 122 -13.36 2.76 4.21
CA ILE A 122 -12.20 1.93 3.90
C ILE A 122 -10.94 2.77 3.80
N GLN A 123 -9.79 2.12 3.99
CA GLN A 123 -8.48 2.73 3.82
C GLN A 123 -7.63 1.84 2.92
N GLY A 124 -6.88 2.46 2.03
CA GLY A 124 -5.87 1.83 1.20
C GLY A 124 -4.86 2.84 0.71
N ASP A 125 -3.89 2.41 -0.08
CA ASP A 125 -2.85 3.29 -0.60
C ASP A 125 -3.00 3.50 -2.10
N PHE A 126 -2.73 4.73 -2.54
CA PHE A 126 -2.70 5.05 -3.96
C PHE A 126 -1.49 4.41 -4.62
N LEU A 127 -1.71 3.48 -5.56
CA LEU A 127 -0.62 2.76 -6.20
C LEU A 127 0.11 3.61 -7.24
N ALA A 128 -0.60 4.08 -8.26
CA ALA A 128 -0.02 4.80 -9.39
C ALA A 128 -1.10 5.51 -10.22
N ASP A 129 -0.73 6.62 -10.87
CA ASP A 129 -1.39 7.09 -12.09
C ASP A 129 -0.52 6.88 -13.34
N LYS A 130 -1.02 7.29 -14.50
CA LYS A 130 -0.29 7.16 -15.77
C LYS A 130 1.05 7.90 -15.80
N SER A 131 1.23 8.94 -15.00
CA SER A 131 2.51 9.64 -14.91
C SER A 131 3.55 8.90 -14.06
N ASP A 132 3.13 7.94 -13.24
CA ASP A 132 4.03 7.09 -12.46
C ASP A 132 4.51 5.85 -13.24
N VAL A 133 3.82 5.47 -14.32
CA VAL A 133 4.17 4.27 -15.12
C VAL A 133 5.34 4.56 -16.05
N LYS A 134 6.36 3.70 -15.99
CA LYS A 134 7.53 3.72 -16.87
C LYS A 134 7.65 2.40 -17.61
N THR A 135 8.24 2.47 -18.80
CA THR A 135 8.55 1.29 -19.61
C THR A 135 10.05 1.08 -19.62
N GLU A 136 10.49 -0.12 -19.29
CA GLU A 136 11.91 -0.48 -19.24
C GLU A 136 12.15 -1.82 -19.94
N THR A 137 13.38 -2.03 -20.41
CA THR A 137 13.78 -3.31 -21.00
C THR A 137 14.66 -4.06 -20.00
N VAL A 138 14.17 -5.19 -19.51
CA VAL A 138 14.89 -6.06 -18.56
C VAL A 138 15.09 -7.42 -19.24
N ASN A 139 16.35 -7.87 -19.33
CA ASN A 139 16.71 -9.15 -19.98
C ASN A 139 16.16 -9.33 -21.41
N GLY A 140 16.04 -8.23 -22.17
CA GLY A 140 15.52 -8.24 -23.54
C GLY A 140 13.99 -8.23 -23.64
N GLU A 141 13.28 -8.31 -22.52
CA GLU A 141 11.83 -8.15 -22.45
C GLU A 141 11.46 -6.71 -22.11
N LYS A 142 10.48 -6.17 -22.83
CA LYS A 142 9.95 -4.82 -22.60
C LYS A 142 8.78 -4.90 -21.63
N LEU A 143 8.92 -4.28 -20.46
CA LEU A 143 7.98 -4.27 -19.34
C LEU A 143 7.38 -2.87 -19.16
#